data_AF-Q7W2I5-F1
#
_entry.id   AF-Q7W2I5-F1
#
_cell.length_a   1.000
_cell.length_b   1.000
_cell.length_c   1.000
_cell.angle_alpha   90.00
_cell.angle_beta   90.00
_cell.angle_gamma   90.00
#
_symmetry.space_group_name_H-M   'P 1'
#
loop_
_entity.id
_entity.type
_entity.pdbx_description
1 polymer ?
#
loop_
_entity_poly.entity_id
_entity_poly.type
_entity_poly.pdbx_seq_one_letter_code
_entity_poly.pdbx_strand_id
1 'polypeptide(L)'
;MRTQSGRSAPCSRIGYGIMNDRMLGVFALILAAFMTWAGWDIEAPFAYEPVGPRAFPMLVALIIGLCGLRLAYKGGHQVETNSAGANARIALMVAYAAAYAFLFQWLGFVIATALMTVAVGRLFGGNWIKCAIGGLIMGVLFFLLFDKVLDVVLPAGLLEGLL
;
A
#
# COMPACT_ATOMS: atom_id res chain seq x y z
N MET A 1 -15.46 0.15 51.17
CA MET A 1 -16.72 0.53 50.49
C MET A 1 -16.68 2.02 50.20
N ARG A 2 -17.01 2.43 48.96
CA ARG A 2 -16.98 3.80 48.38
C ARG A 2 -15.56 4.37 48.22
N THR A 3 -15.16 4.94 47.08
CA THR A 3 -15.88 5.73 46.09
C THR A 3 -15.35 5.48 44.67
N GLN A 4 -16.18 4.97 43.77
CA GLN A 4 -15.99 5.17 42.33
C GLN A 4 -16.39 6.62 42.01
N SER A 5 -15.40 7.51 41.94
CA SER A 5 -15.55 8.89 41.51
C SER A 5 -15.34 8.96 40.00
N GLY A 6 -16.35 9.48 39.30
CA GLY A 6 -16.53 9.48 37.86
C GLY A 6 -15.28 9.81 37.03
N ARG A 7 -14.94 8.90 36.12
CA ARG A 7 -14.04 9.17 34.99
C ARG A 7 -14.91 9.52 33.78
N SER A 8 -15.36 10.77 33.74
CA SER A 8 -16.02 11.37 32.59
C SER A 8 -15.00 11.56 31.45
N ALA A 9 -15.12 10.76 30.39
CA ALA A 9 -14.56 11.01 29.05
C ALA A 9 -15.23 10.03 28.05
N PRO A 10 -15.34 10.29 26.73
CA PRO A 10 -15.12 11.55 25.99
C PRO A 10 -16.11 11.74 24.81
N CYS A 11 -17.01 12.72 24.87
CA CYS A 11 -17.95 13.02 23.77
C CYS A 11 -17.24 13.49 22.46
N SER A 12 -15.98 13.92 22.52
CA SER A 12 -15.21 14.37 21.33
C SER A 12 -14.41 13.27 20.62
N ARG A 13 -14.15 12.13 21.27
CA ARG A 13 -13.25 11.08 20.73
C ARG A 13 -13.95 10.19 19.69
N ILE A 14 -15.26 10.04 19.82
CA ILE A 14 -16.10 9.23 18.91
C ILE A 14 -16.19 9.88 17.53
N GLY A 15 -16.27 11.22 17.46
CA GLY A 15 -16.28 11.94 16.17
C GLY A 15 -14.97 11.82 15.38
N TYR A 16 -13.83 11.76 16.08
CA TYR A 16 -12.51 11.77 15.44
C TYR A 16 -12.20 10.49 14.64
N GLY A 17 -12.55 9.31 15.18
CA GLY A 17 -12.35 8.03 14.47
C GLY A 17 -13.24 7.90 13.23
N ILE A 18 -14.49 8.35 13.34
CA ILE A 18 -15.48 8.32 12.24
C ILE A 18 -15.07 9.26 11.10
N MET A 19 -14.54 10.45 11.43
CA MET A 19 -14.05 11.39 10.42
C MET A 19 -12.79 10.86 9.72
N ASN A 20 -11.85 10.24 10.45
CA ASN A 20 -10.60 9.76 9.88
C ASN A 20 -10.81 8.68 8.78
N ASP A 21 -11.64 7.67 9.05
CA ASP A 21 -11.92 6.61 8.07
C ASP A 21 -12.57 7.17 6.80
N ARG A 22 -13.53 8.07 6.96
CA ARG A 22 -14.22 8.72 5.83
C ARG A 22 -13.28 9.64 5.06
N MET A 23 -12.41 10.39 5.74
CA MET A 23 -11.40 11.23 5.11
C MET A 23 -10.41 10.40 4.29
N LEU A 24 -9.95 9.26 4.81
CA LEU A 24 -9.11 8.32 4.06
C LEU A 24 -9.84 7.75 2.84
N GLY A 25 -11.13 7.41 2.99
CA GLY A 25 -11.97 6.95 1.88
C GLY A 25 -12.14 8.00 0.78
N VAL A 26 -12.45 9.25 1.17
CA VAL A 26 -12.55 10.39 0.23
C VAL A 26 -11.22 10.67 -0.46
N PHE A 27 -10.11 10.65 0.28
CA PHE A 27 -8.79 10.85 -0.30
C PHE A 27 -8.44 9.73 -1.31
N ALA A 28 -8.74 8.48 -0.98
CA ALA A 28 -8.56 7.35 -1.90
C ALA A 28 -9.42 7.50 -3.17
N LEU A 29 -10.66 8.00 -3.06
CA LEU A 29 -11.51 8.28 -4.21
C LEU A 29 -10.96 9.41 -5.10
N ILE A 30 -10.44 10.49 -4.50
CA ILE A 30 -9.79 11.57 -5.23
C ILE A 30 -8.55 11.04 -5.96
N LEU A 31 -7.71 10.24 -5.28
CA LEU A 31 -6.54 9.61 -5.88
C LEU A 31 -6.91 8.71 -7.06
N ALA A 32 -7.94 7.87 -6.90
CA ALA A 32 -8.44 7.01 -7.99
C ALA A 32 -8.93 7.84 -9.19
N ALA A 33 -9.70 8.91 -8.94
CA ALA A 33 -10.15 9.81 -10.01
C ALA A 33 -8.97 10.49 -10.72
N PHE A 34 -7.96 10.94 -9.97
CA PHE A 34 -6.74 11.52 -10.53
C PHE A 34 -5.96 10.51 -11.38
N MET A 35 -5.82 9.26 -10.93
CA MET A 35 -5.16 8.19 -11.69
C MET A 35 -5.91 7.86 -12.98
N THR A 36 -7.24 7.78 -12.94
CA THR A 36 -8.07 7.57 -14.14
C THR A 36 -7.95 8.73 -15.12
N TRP A 37 -7.89 9.97 -14.60
CA TRP A 37 -7.71 11.17 -15.42
C TRP A 37 -6.32 11.21 -16.08
N ALA A 38 -5.27 10.98 -15.30
CA ALA A 38 -3.89 10.93 -15.81
C ALA A 38 -3.68 9.75 -16.79
N GLY A 39 -4.38 8.64 -16.60
CA GLY A 39 -4.34 7.48 -17.50
C GLY A 39 -5.11 7.65 -18.80
N TRP A 40 -6.00 8.65 -18.90
CA TRP A 40 -6.83 8.88 -20.09
C TRP A 40 -6.03 9.40 -21.28
N ASP A 41 -5.00 10.21 -21.02
CA ASP A 41 -4.15 10.83 -22.05
C ASP A 41 -3.04 9.89 -22.56
N ILE A 42 -2.97 8.66 -22.06
CA ILE A 42 -1.99 7.65 -22.49
C ILE A 42 -2.51 6.96 -23.76
N GLU A 43 -2.43 7.67 -24.90
CA GLU A 43 -2.68 7.13 -26.24
C GLU A 43 -1.37 6.56 -26.82
N ALA A 44 -1.29 5.24 -26.98
CA ALA A 44 -0.20 4.61 -27.73
C ALA A 44 -0.51 4.70 -29.25
N PRO A 45 0.29 5.41 -30.07
CA PRO A 45 -0.02 5.63 -31.48
C PRO A 45 -0.04 4.34 -32.32
N PHE A 46 0.67 3.30 -31.90
CA PHE A 46 0.70 1.98 -32.52
C PHE A 46 1.07 0.92 -31.47
N ALA A 47 0.11 0.22 -30.88
CA ALA A 47 0.36 -0.87 -29.93
C ALA A 47 -0.18 -2.19 -30.50
N TYR A 48 0.72 -3.04 -31.00
CA TYR A 48 0.44 -4.43 -31.39
C TYR A 48 0.43 -5.40 -30.21
N GLU A 49 0.60 -4.89 -28.98
CA GLU A 49 0.59 -5.66 -27.76
C GLU A 49 -0.81 -5.66 -27.12
N PRO A 50 -1.34 -6.83 -26.72
CA PRO A 50 -2.75 -7.02 -26.34
C PRO A 50 -3.17 -6.24 -25.09
N VAL A 51 -2.23 -5.70 -24.32
CA VAL A 51 -2.47 -4.88 -23.13
C VAL A 51 -1.75 -3.53 -23.27
N GLY A 52 -2.48 -2.49 -23.66
CA GLY A 52 -1.90 -1.15 -23.78
C GLY A 52 -1.43 -0.56 -22.42
N PRO A 53 -0.54 0.45 -22.42
CA PRO A 53 0.09 0.99 -21.19
C PRO A 53 -0.89 1.52 -20.13
N ARG A 54 -2.12 1.80 -20.58
CA ARG A 54 -3.26 2.24 -19.75
C ARG A 54 -3.86 1.16 -18.85
N ALA A 55 -3.68 -0.13 -19.17
CA ALA A 55 -4.38 -1.21 -18.47
C ALA A 55 -3.99 -1.29 -16.98
N PHE A 56 -2.70 -1.14 -16.68
CA PHE A 56 -2.19 -1.21 -15.32
C PHE A 56 -2.64 -0.02 -14.45
N PRO A 57 -2.48 1.25 -14.85
CA PRO A 57 -3.01 2.39 -14.09
C PRO A 57 -4.52 2.31 -13.85
N MET A 58 -5.30 1.88 -14.85
CA MET A 58 -6.75 1.76 -14.75
C MET A 58 -7.19 0.66 -13.78
N LEU A 59 -6.51 -0.49 -13.77
CA LEU A 59 -6.78 -1.56 -12.80
C LEU A 59 -6.52 -1.10 -11.37
N VAL A 60 -5.39 -0.41 -11.13
CA VAL A 60 -5.03 0.11 -9.81
C VAL A 60 -6.04 1.19 -9.38
N ALA A 61 -6.40 2.11 -10.27
CA ALA A 61 -7.41 3.12 -10.01
C ALA A 61 -8.77 2.51 -9.63
N LEU A 62 -9.20 1.45 -10.32
CA LEU A 62 -10.43 0.71 -10.01
C LEU A 62 -10.39 0.11 -8.61
N ILE A 63 -9.31 -0.59 -8.25
CA ILE A 63 -9.17 -1.25 -6.95
C ILE A 63 -9.15 -0.21 -5.82
N ILE A 64 -8.38 0.88 -5.98
CA ILE A 64 -8.32 1.98 -5.01
C ILE A 64 -9.70 2.64 -4.88
N GLY A 65 -10.40 2.87 -6.00
CA GLY A 65 -11.74 3.45 -6.02
C GLY A 65 -12.77 2.60 -5.28
N LEU A 66 -12.78 1.28 -5.52
CA LEU A 66 -13.66 0.34 -4.82
C LEU A 66 -13.36 0.30 -3.31
N CYS A 67 -12.07 0.29 -2.93
CA CYS A 67 -11.67 0.32 -1.52
C CYS A 67 -12.08 1.63 -0.84
N GLY A 68 -11.82 2.77 -1.50
CA GLY A 68 -12.19 4.11 -1.04
C GLY A 68 -13.70 4.27 -0.89
N LEU A 69 -14.49 3.77 -1.85
CA LEU A 69 -15.95 3.78 -1.81
C LEU A 69 -16.47 2.95 -0.62
N ARG A 70 -15.93 1.74 -0.44
CA ARG A 70 -16.30 0.88 0.70
C ARG A 70 -15.95 1.54 2.03
N LEU A 71 -14.79 2.20 2.12
CA LEU A 71 -14.34 2.88 3.33
C LEU A 71 -15.16 4.15 3.61
N ALA A 72 -15.53 4.92 2.58
CA ALA A 72 -16.41 6.08 2.71
C ALA A 72 -17.83 5.69 3.15
N TYR A 73 -18.38 4.59 2.60
CA TYR A 73 -19.73 4.12 2.90
C TYR A 73 -19.83 3.39 4.25
N LYS A 74 -18.87 2.51 4.57
CA LYS A 74 -18.84 1.72 5.81
C LYS A 74 -18.09 2.41 6.96
N GLY A 75 -17.40 3.53 6.70
CA GLY A 75 -16.54 4.23 7.64
C GLY A 75 -17.28 4.64 8.92
N GLY A 76 -16.79 4.13 10.05
CA GLY A 76 -17.45 4.29 11.34
C GLY A 76 -17.14 3.23 12.39
N HIS A 77 -16.09 2.41 12.22
CA HIS A 77 -15.65 1.55 13.30
C HIS A 77 -14.91 2.41 14.34
N GLN A 78 -15.14 2.14 15.62
CA GLN A 78 -14.41 2.83 16.68
C GLN A 78 -12.93 2.49 16.55
N VAL A 79 -12.14 3.49 16.13
CA VAL A 79 -10.68 3.38 16.10
C VAL A 79 -10.21 3.49 17.54
N GLU A 80 -9.73 2.37 18.11
CA GLU A 80 -9.08 2.42 19.41
C GLU A 80 -7.90 3.39 19.35
N THR A 81 -7.77 4.22 20.39
CA THR A 81 -6.70 5.22 20.44
C THR A 81 -5.35 4.52 20.40
N ASN A 82 -4.54 4.90 19.43
CA ASN A 82 -3.27 4.27 19.17
C ASN A 82 -2.39 4.27 20.42
N SER A 83 -1.78 3.12 20.75
CA SER A 83 -0.88 3.01 21.90
C SER A 83 0.33 3.94 21.71
N ALA A 84 0.90 4.41 22.82
CA ALA A 84 2.10 5.25 22.78
C ALA A 84 3.23 4.49 22.06
N GLY A 85 3.57 4.93 20.84
CA GLY A 85 4.59 4.33 19.98
C GLY A 85 4.08 3.78 18.64
N ALA A 86 2.77 3.59 18.47
CA ALA A 86 2.26 3.08 17.21
C ALA A 86 2.22 4.15 16.10
N ASN A 87 2.13 5.44 16.43
CA ASN A 87 2.34 6.52 15.47
C ASN A 87 3.77 6.50 14.90
N ALA A 88 4.78 6.18 15.72
CA ALA A 88 6.16 6.05 15.26
C ALA A 88 6.34 4.83 14.34
N ARG A 89 5.63 3.72 14.61
CA ARG A 89 5.61 2.56 13.71
C ARG A 89 4.95 2.89 12.37
N ILE A 90 3.85 3.65 12.38
CA ILE A 90 3.19 4.12 11.15
C ILE A 90 4.15 5.04 10.37
N ALA A 91 4.82 5.99 11.03
CA ALA A 91 5.81 6.84 10.39
C ALA A 91 6.97 6.02 9.78
N LEU A 92 7.45 4.98 10.48
CA LEU A 92 8.45 4.05 9.96
C LEU A 92 7.94 3.24 8.76
N MET A 93 6.69 2.80 8.75
CA MET A 93 6.08 2.15 7.58
C MET A 93 6.07 3.07 6.37
N VAL A 94 5.70 4.34 6.55
CA VAL A 94 5.74 5.34 5.47
C VAL A 94 7.18 5.56 4.99
N ALA A 95 8.14 5.63 5.91
CA ALA A 95 9.56 5.76 5.56
C ALA A 95 10.08 4.54 4.77
N TYR A 96 9.69 3.32 5.13
CA TYR A 96 10.05 2.12 4.37
C TYR A 96 9.39 2.09 3.00
N ALA A 97 8.14 2.55 2.86
CA ALA A 97 7.47 2.67 1.56
C ALA A 97 8.17 3.71 0.66
N ALA A 98 8.58 4.85 1.22
CA ALA A 98 9.36 5.85 0.50
C ALA A 98 10.73 5.28 0.09
N ALA A 99 11.45 4.63 1.02
CA ALA A 99 12.72 3.98 0.72
C ALA A 99 12.56 2.92 -0.38
N TYR A 100 11.50 2.11 -0.33
CA TYR A 100 11.18 1.16 -1.40
C TYR A 100 11.05 1.84 -2.75
N ALA A 101 10.27 2.94 -2.85
CA ALA A 101 10.10 3.68 -4.09
C ALA A 101 11.44 4.21 -4.67
N PHE A 102 12.35 4.68 -3.80
CA PHE A 102 13.69 5.11 -4.22
C PHE A 102 14.60 3.95 -4.62
N LEU A 103 14.61 2.86 -3.85
CA LEU A 103 15.47 1.69 -4.10
C LEU A 103 14.96 0.85 -5.27
N PHE A 104 13.68 0.95 -5.62
CA PHE A 104 13.04 0.20 -6.69
C PHE A 104 13.78 0.31 -8.02
N GLN A 105 14.20 1.52 -8.37
CA GLN A 105 14.91 1.79 -9.63
C GLN A 105 16.33 1.18 -9.64
N TRP A 106 17.00 1.11 -8.50
CA TRP A 106 18.39 0.67 -8.41
C TRP A 106 18.53 -0.84 -8.15
N LEU A 107 17.75 -1.39 -7.22
CA LEU A 107 17.86 -2.79 -6.79
C LEU A 107 16.98 -3.73 -7.62
N GLY A 108 15.97 -3.20 -8.30
CA GLY A 108 14.99 -3.98 -9.04
C GLY A 108 13.85 -4.53 -8.18
N PHE A 109 12.77 -4.97 -8.83
CA PHE A 109 11.50 -5.31 -8.19
C PHE A 109 11.64 -6.40 -7.13
N VAL A 110 12.28 -7.52 -7.45
CA VAL A 110 12.34 -8.70 -6.56
C VAL A 110 13.13 -8.39 -5.30
N ILE A 111 14.32 -7.80 -5.42
CA ILE A 111 15.18 -7.49 -4.27
C ILE A 111 14.54 -6.39 -3.42
N ALA A 112 14.05 -5.31 -4.04
CA ALA A 112 13.41 -4.22 -3.30
C ALA A 112 12.18 -4.71 -2.53
N THR A 113 11.35 -5.57 -3.15
CA THR A 113 10.13 -6.10 -2.52
C THR A 113 10.45 -7.09 -1.41
N ALA A 114 11.48 -7.93 -1.59
CA ALA A 114 11.96 -8.82 -0.55
C ALA A 114 12.49 -8.04 0.66
N LEU A 115 13.35 -7.03 0.45
CA LEU A 115 13.88 -6.18 1.53
C LEU A 115 12.78 -5.42 2.26
N MET A 116 11.83 -4.84 1.52
CA MET A 116 10.66 -4.19 2.10
C MET A 116 9.87 -5.17 2.97
N THR A 117 9.58 -6.37 2.45
CA THR A 117 8.82 -7.39 3.19
C THR A 117 9.54 -7.82 4.47
N VAL A 118 10.88 -7.95 4.43
CA VAL A 118 11.68 -8.24 5.62
C VAL A 118 11.64 -7.09 6.61
N ALA A 119 11.81 -5.84 6.16
CA ALA A 119 11.79 -4.66 7.02
C ALA A 119 10.43 -4.49 7.72
N VAL A 120 9.33 -4.67 6.96
CA VAL A 120 7.97 -4.68 7.49
C VAL A 120 7.77 -5.82 8.48
N GLY A 121 8.08 -7.05 8.08
CA GLY A 121 7.97 -8.24 8.92
C GLY A 121 8.72 -8.07 10.23
N ARG A 122 9.88 -7.41 10.19
CA ARG A 122 10.69 -7.13 11.38
C ARG A 122 10.08 -6.04 12.27
N LEU A 123 9.44 -5.01 11.70
CA LEU A 123 8.74 -3.99 12.47
C LEU A 123 7.58 -4.59 13.28
N PHE A 124 6.96 -5.66 12.77
CA PHE A 124 5.91 -6.41 13.46
C PHE A 124 6.42 -7.54 14.38
N GLY A 125 7.74 -7.69 14.54
CA GLY A 125 8.34 -8.70 15.43
C GLY A 125 8.46 -10.10 14.82
N GLY A 126 8.34 -10.23 13.50
CA GLY A 126 8.52 -11.49 12.79
C GLY A 126 9.97 -12.02 12.86
N ASN A 127 10.11 -13.34 12.75
CA ASN A 127 11.40 -14.01 12.70
C ASN A 127 12.09 -13.73 11.35
N TRP A 128 13.37 -13.35 11.38
CA TRP A 128 14.19 -12.99 10.21
C TRP A 128 14.09 -14.00 9.07
N ILE A 129 14.19 -15.30 9.39
CA ILE A 129 14.15 -16.37 8.39
C ILE A 129 12.78 -16.46 7.72
N LYS A 130 11.70 -16.39 8.51
CA LYS A 130 10.33 -16.46 7.99
C LYS A 130 9.98 -15.25 7.15
N CYS A 131 10.44 -14.06 7.55
CA CYS A 131 10.21 -12.82 6.79
C CYS A 131 11.01 -12.82 5.49
N ALA A 132 12.24 -13.33 5.50
CA ALA A 132 13.07 -13.45 4.29
C ALA A 132 12.46 -14.44 3.29
N ILE A 133 12.03 -15.61 3.75
CA ILE A 133 11.36 -16.60 2.90
C ILE A 133 10.05 -16.04 2.35
N GLY A 134 9.22 -15.43 3.21
CA GLY A 134 7.96 -14.81 2.78
C GLY A 134 8.16 -13.69 1.76
N GLY A 135 9.16 -12.83 1.98
CA GLY A 135 9.53 -11.76 1.06
C GLY A 135 10.06 -12.27 -0.28
N LEU A 136 10.87 -13.32 -0.26
CA LEU A 136 11.38 -13.94 -1.48
C LEU A 136 10.24 -14.60 -2.28
N ILE A 137 9.41 -15.41 -1.62
CA ILE A 137 8.28 -16.09 -2.27
C ILE A 137 7.31 -15.06 -2.86
N MET A 138 6.91 -14.06 -2.08
CA MET A 138 5.99 -13.02 -2.56
C MET A 138 6.63 -12.17 -3.66
N GLY A 139 7.90 -11.79 -3.53
CA GLY A 139 8.63 -11.04 -4.54
C GLY A 139 8.70 -11.79 -5.88
N VAL A 140 9.04 -13.08 -5.86
CA VAL A 140 9.08 -13.92 -7.07
C VAL A 140 7.69 -14.16 -7.63
N LEU A 141 6.69 -14.42 -6.78
CA LEU A 141 5.31 -14.65 -7.22
C LEU A 141 4.75 -13.41 -7.91
N PHE A 142 4.91 -12.22 -7.32
CA PHE A 142 4.47 -10.99 -7.95
C PHE A 142 5.27 -10.65 -9.20
N PHE A 143 6.58 -10.94 -9.22
CA PHE A 143 7.38 -10.78 -10.43
C PHE A 143 6.83 -11.62 -11.57
N LEU A 144 6.55 -12.91 -11.34
CA LEU A 144 5.92 -13.77 -12.34
C LEU A 144 4.52 -13.30 -12.73
N LEU A 145 3.74 -12.76 -11.79
CA LEU A 145 2.43 -12.21 -12.10
C LEU A 145 2.55 -11.00 -13.04
N PHE A 146 3.46 -10.06 -12.76
CA PHE A 146 3.62 -8.88 -13.60
C PHE A 146 4.32 -9.17 -14.93
N ASP A 147 5.34 -10.02 -14.92
CA ASP A 147 6.10 -10.42 -16.11
C ASP A 147 5.27 -11.34 -17.04
N LYS A 148 4.63 -12.38 -16.50
CA LYS A 148 3.94 -13.40 -17.32
C LYS A 148 2.46 -13.16 -17.54
N VAL A 149 1.77 -12.55 -16.57
CA VAL A 149 0.31 -12.36 -16.67
C VAL A 149 -0.03 -10.96 -17.17
N LEU A 150 0.72 -9.94 -16.74
CA LEU A 150 0.46 -8.54 -17.13
C LEU A 150 1.40 -8.02 -18.21
N ASP A 151 2.44 -8.78 -18.61
CA ASP A 151 3.44 -8.42 -19.63
C ASP A 151 4.10 -7.06 -19.39
N VAL A 152 4.35 -6.74 -18.11
CA VAL A 152 4.94 -5.45 -17.70
C VAL A 152 6.45 -5.61 -17.54
N VAL A 153 7.21 -4.76 -18.24
CA VAL A 153 8.66 -4.67 -18.06
C VAL A 153 8.98 -4.10 -16.68
N LEU A 154 9.34 -4.97 -15.74
CA LEU A 154 9.79 -4.58 -14.41
C LEU A 154 11.30 -4.36 -14.41
N PRO A 155 11.81 -3.30 -13.75
CA PRO A 155 13.25 -3.11 -13.60
C PRO A 155 13.81 -4.30 -12.79
N ALA A 156 14.69 -5.08 -13.44
CA ALA A 156 15.42 -6.16 -12.82
C ALA A 156 16.58 -5.65 -11.95
N GLY A 157 17.02 -4.40 -12.16
CA GLY A 157 18.08 -3.75 -11.37
C GLY A 157 19.37 -4.56 -11.42
N LEU A 158 19.92 -4.94 -10.26
CA LEU A 158 21.15 -5.76 -10.20
C LEU A 158 21.02 -7.15 -10.86
N LEU A 159 19.81 -7.67 -11.07
CA LEU A 159 19.61 -8.95 -11.78
C LEU A 159 19.65 -8.81 -13.31
N GLU A 160 19.63 -7.58 -13.83
CA GLU A 160 19.69 -7.31 -15.28
C GLU A 160 21.02 -7.79 -15.92
N GLY A 161 22.07 -7.99 -15.10
CA GLY A 161 23.33 -8.56 -15.55
C GLY A 161 23.42 -10.09 -15.51
N LEU A 162 22.42 -10.81 -14.99
CA LEU A 162 22.45 -12.27 -14.80
C LEU A 162 21.32 -13.01 -15.55
N LEU A 163 20.33 -12.29 -16.08
CA LEU A 163 19.15 -12.79 -16.80
C LEU A 163 19.22 -12.38 -18.27
#